data_AF-A0A1Y2GD61-F1
#
_entry.id   AF-A0A1Y2GD61-F1
#
_cell.length_a   1.000
_cell.length_b   1.000
_cell.length_c   1.000
_cell.angle_alpha   90.00
_cell.angle_beta   90.00
_cell.angle_gamma   90.00
#
_symmetry.space_group_name_H-M   'P 1'
#
loop_
_entity.id
_entity.type
_entity.pdbx_description
1 polymer ?
#
loop_
_entity_poly.entity_id
_entity_poly.type
_entity_poly.pdbx_seq_one_letter_code
_entity_poly.pdbx_strand_id
1 'polypeptide(L)'
;MKVSTQFLAASAIALAATAMALPSLSKRIVDGSKVVGCFVSTFINGDQAWTAECATAAATDIGLVRAVNLQDLNIDFRNPDPMALGLSSSGFNMDLLPLPKVSWPIEQGTCKVTVINDGVAIAEFIGPSTSVEMKGATLGAVIRDTFLNILPGQEDGFTKFAEALISEPSHAFTITGNADVTLRVPSIPAPKTLTATNIAFSSLLTLQTCNNFPMEPIGIVSYTRDPASGGGSMVYTIKVHNPSQLTLKLGDSKFNVLYTNGDYVATAEISDLSLFMGENIVTATLTSTDPNIFDALTSQANTFIIAGFEGSVKHPLMAKAMRVFRSQITIPKIEVA
;
A
#
# COMPACT_ATOMS: atom_id res chain seq x y z
N MET A 1 -35.90 -1.66 50.49
CA MET A 1 -35.61 -2.03 49.09
C MET A 1 -34.13 -2.36 48.98
N LYS A 2 -33.78 -3.61 48.63
CA LYS A 2 -32.41 -4.04 48.35
C LYS A 2 -32.24 -4.09 46.84
N VAL A 3 -31.35 -3.26 46.28
CA VAL A 3 -31.03 -3.27 44.85
C VAL A 3 -29.90 -4.29 44.64
N SER A 4 -30.16 -5.27 43.77
CA SER A 4 -29.29 -6.41 43.47
C SER A 4 -28.11 -6.00 42.58
N THR A 5 -26.91 -6.42 42.97
CA THR A 5 -25.64 -6.23 42.24
C THR A 5 -25.52 -7.03 40.95
N GLN A 6 -26.56 -7.77 40.54
CA GLN A 6 -26.55 -8.57 39.30
C GLN A 6 -26.87 -7.77 38.03
N PHE A 7 -27.31 -6.51 38.14
CA PHE A 7 -27.62 -5.67 36.97
C PHE A 7 -26.41 -4.95 36.36
N LEU A 8 -25.23 -5.01 36.99
CA LEU A 8 -23.99 -4.39 36.49
C LEU A 8 -23.09 -5.37 35.71
N ALA A 9 -23.36 -6.67 35.77
CA ALA A 9 -22.57 -7.67 35.05
C ALA A 9 -23.09 -7.95 33.63
N ALA A 10 -24.38 -7.72 33.36
CA ALA A 10 -24.98 -7.96 32.04
C ALA A 10 -24.63 -6.86 31.01
N SER A 11 -24.29 -5.65 31.47
CA SER A 11 -23.89 -4.53 30.61
C SER A 11 -22.43 -4.60 30.16
N ALA A 12 -21.59 -5.43 30.78
CA ALA A 12 -20.19 -5.60 30.37
C ALA A 12 -20.00 -6.62 29.23
N ILE A 13 -20.91 -7.60 29.10
CA ILE A 13 -20.79 -8.66 28.09
C ILE A 13 -21.39 -8.23 26.74
N ALA A 14 -22.34 -7.28 26.73
CA ALA A 14 -22.84 -6.68 25.50
C ALA A 14 -21.85 -5.66 24.86
N LEU A 15 -20.86 -5.16 25.62
CA LEU A 15 -19.83 -4.24 25.12
C LEU A 15 -18.62 -4.95 24.49
N ALA A 16 -18.46 -6.25 24.71
CA ALA A 16 -17.38 -7.04 24.11
C ALA A 16 -17.71 -7.56 22.69
N ALA A 17 -18.99 -7.63 22.32
CA ALA A 17 -19.43 -8.17 21.02
C ALA A 17 -19.78 -7.11 19.96
N THR A 18 -19.80 -5.82 20.31
CA THR A 18 -19.96 -4.69 19.36
C THR A 18 -18.67 -3.89 19.15
N ALA A 19 -17.51 -4.48 19.47
CA ALA A 19 -16.20 -3.90 19.18
C ALA A 19 -15.78 -4.00 17.69
N MET A 20 -16.63 -4.54 16.80
CA MET A 20 -16.36 -4.64 15.36
C MET A 20 -17.35 -3.82 14.52
N ALA A 21 -17.54 -2.58 14.91
CA ALA A 21 -17.89 -1.49 14.02
C ALA A 21 -17.59 -0.24 14.83
N LEU A 22 -16.32 0.19 14.83
CA LEU A 22 -16.05 1.60 15.10
C LEU A 22 -16.99 2.35 14.16
N PRO A 23 -17.97 3.13 14.66
CA PRO A 23 -18.81 3.93 13.79
C PRO A 23 -17.84 4.69 12.92
N SER A 24 -18.00 4.59 11.59
CA SER A 24 -17.21 5.38 10.65
C SER A 24 -17.10 6.75 11.28
N LEU A 25 -15.89 7.14 11.72
CA LEU A 25 -15.67 8.40 12.39
C LEU A 25 -15.86 9.43 11.28
N SER A 26 -17.13 9.71 10.97
CA SER A 26 -17.57 10.81 10.17
C SER A 26 -17.02 12.00 10.92
N LYS A 27 -15.86 12.47 10.43
CA LYS A 27 -15.12 13.64 10.85
C LYS A 27 -15.94 14.42 11.87
N ARG A 28 -15.78 14.14 13.18
CA ARG A 28 -16.34 15.06 14.16
C ARG A 28 -15.51 16.29 13.93
N ILE A 29 -16.06 17.25 13.19
CA ILE A 29 -15.44 18.55 12.98
C ILE A 29 -15.47 19.21 14.36
N VAL A 30 -14.56 18.79 15.21
CA VAL A 30 -14.14 19.59 16.35
C VAL A 30 -13.57 20.83 15.71
N ASP A 31 -14.02 21.98 16.18
CA ASP A 31 -13.58 23.28 15.70
C ASP A 31 -12.05 23.34 15.76
N GLY A 32 -11.41 23.13 14.60
CA GLY A 32 -9.95 23.03 14.48
C GLY A 32 -9.25 24.29 14.98
N SER A 33 -9.98 25.41 15.11
CA SER A 33 -9.48 26.64 15.71
C SER A 33 -9.01 26.47 17.15
N LYS A 34 -9.61 25.56 17.95
CA LYS A 34 -9.17 25.31 19.33
C LYS A 34 -7.78 24.70 19.38
N VAL A 35 -7.51 23.71 18.54
CA VAL A 35 -6.21 23.02 18.51
C VAL A 35 -5.14 23.92 17.91
N VAL A 36 -5.48 24.65 16.85
CA VAL A 36 -4.59 25.68 16.29
C VAL A 36 -4.30 26.75 17.34
N GLY A 37 -5.30 27.18 18.09
CA GLY A 37 -5.16 28.09 19.22
C GLY A 37 -4.23 27.54 20.30
N CYS A 38 -4.33 26.24 20.62
CA CYS A 38 -3.40 25.56 21.52
C CYS A 38 -1.96 25.59 21.00
N PHE A 39 -1.71 25.20 19.75
CA PHE A 39 -0.37 25.26 19.17
C PHE A 39 0.18 26.68 19.13
N VAL A 40 -0.62 27.65 18.67
CA VAL A 40 -0.23 29.07 18.62
C VAL A 40 0.06 29.60 20.03
N SER A 41 -0.77 29.28 21.02
CA SER A 41 -0.53 29.67 22.41
C SER A 41 0.75 29.06 22.96
N THR A 42 1.00 27.78 22.67
CA THR A 42 2.27 27.11 23.03
C THR A 42 3.47 27.76 22.35
N PHE A 43 3.36 28.18 21.08
CA PHE A 43 4.46 28.87 20.41
C PHE A 43 4.75 30.26 20.98
N ILE A 44 3.71 30.99 21.41
CA ILE A 44 3.85 32.35 21.95
C ILE A 44 4.25 32.33 23.43
N ASN A 45 3.63 31.45 24.22
CA ASN A 45 3.70 31.45 25.68
C ASN A 45 4.58 30.32 26.25
N GLY A 46 5.11 29.44 25.40
CA GLY A 46 5.94 28.31 25.82
C GLY A 46 5.15 27.05 26.20
N ASP A 47 5.87 26.08 26.76
CA ASP A 47 5.37 24.75 27.17
C ASP A 47 4.19 24.80 28.14
N GLN A 48 4.14 25.81 29.01
CA GLN A 48 3.05 25.99 30.00
C GLN A 48 1.67 26.18 29.37
N ALA A 49 1.58 26.62 28.11
CA ALA A 49 0.32 26.78 27.40
C ALA A 49 -0.23 25.46 26.82
N TRP A 50 0.56 24.38 26.81
CA TRP A 50 0.09 23.05 26.39
C TRP A 50 -0.66 22.36 27.54
N THR A 51 -1.96 22.59 27.63
CA THR A 51 -2.81 22.04 28.69
C THR A 51 -3.33 20.63 28.37
N ALA A 52 -3.89 19.93 29.36
CA ALA A 52 -4.58 18.65 29.13
C ALA A 52 -5.79 18.78 28.18
N GLU A 53 -6.46 19.94 28.17
CA GLU A 53 -7.53 20.25 27.22
C GLU A 53 -6.97 20.35 25.79
N CYS A 54 -5.80 20.97 25.62
CA CYS A 54 -5.10 21.02 24.35
C CYS A 54 -4.68 19.64 23.85
N ALA A 55 -4.14 18.79 24.74
CA ALA A 55 -3.80 17.40 24.39
C ALA A 55 -5.05 16.59 24.01
N THR A 56 -6.17 16.79 24.71
CA THR A 56 -7.43 16.10 24.41
C THR A 56 -8.00 16.57 23.07
N ALA A 57 -7.95 17.87 22.79
CA ALA A 57 -8.37 18.42 21.50
C ALA A 57 -7.44 17.97 20.36
N ALA A 58 -6.13 17.86 20.62
CA ALA A 58 -5.13 17.31 19.70
C ALA A 58 -5.44 15.87 19.28
N ALA A 59 -5.97 15.07 20.21
CA ALA A 59 -6.28 13.67 20.00
C ALA A 59 -7.55 13.40 19.17
N THR A 60 -8.41 14.39 18.97
CA THR A 60 -9.65 14.22 18.20
C THR A 60 -9.47 14.70 16.77
N ASP A 61 -9.51 13.80 15.77
CA ASP A 61 -9.20 14.04 14.34
C ASP A 61 -9.52 15.46 13.86
N ILE A 62 -8.46 16.21 13.60
CA ILE A 62 -8.48 17.64 13.43
C ILE A 62 -8.18 17.89 11.97
N GLY A 63 -8.88 18.84 11.36
CA GLY A 63 -8.50 19.39 10.04
C GLY A 63 -7.14 20.10 10.01
N LEU A 64 -6.23 19.79 10.95
CA LEU A 64 -4.82 20.14 10.93
C LEU A 64 -4.15 19.49 9.72
N VAL A 65 -4.29 18.17 9.54
CA VAL A 65 -3.85 17.49 8.32
C VAL A 65 -4.95 17.65 7.27
N ARG A 66 -4.62 18.32 6.17
CA ARG A 66 -5.55 18.62 5.07
C ARG A 66 -5.48 17.57 3.97
N ALA A 67 -4.29 17.07 3.70
CA ALA A 67 -4.04 16.03 2.72
C ALA A 67 -2.79 15.24 3.14
N VAL A 68 -2.72 13.99 2.71
CA VAL A 68 -1.51 13.19 2.74
C VAL A 68 -1.17 12.81 1.31
N ASN A 69 0.12 12.70 1.00
CA ASN A 69 0.62 12.23 -0.28
C ASN A 69 1.77 11.26 -0.04
N LEU A 70 1.76 10.15 -0.79
CA LEU A 70 2.78 9.11 -0.77
C LEU A 70 3.58 9.17 -2.06
N GLN A 71 4.91 9.26 -1.94
CA GLN A 71 5.85 9.24 -3.05
C GLN A 71 6.57 7.90 -3.10
N ASP A 72 6.74 7.37 -4.31
CA ASP A 72 7.47 6.15 -4.63
C ASP A 72 7.17 5.00 -3.65
N LEU A 73 5.88 4.69 -3.48
CA LEU A 73 5.44 3.69 -2.52
C LEU A 73 5.91 2.30 -2.95
N ASN A 74 6.67 1.62 -2.10
CA ASN A 74 7.21 0.30 -2.34
C ASN A 74 6.53 -0.71 -1.41
N ILE A 75 5.93 -1.75 -2.00
CA ILE A 75 5.30 -2.86 -1.30
C ILE A 75 6.04 -4.15 -1.65
N ASP A 76 6.57 -4.82 -0.63
CA ASP A 76 7.35 -6.04 -0.76
C ASP A 76 6.56 -7.26 -0.23
N PHE A 77 6.07 -8.07 -1.16
CA PHE A 77 5.34 -9.32 -0.89
C PHE A 77 6.27 -10.53 -0.75
N ARG A 78 7.59 -10.34 -0.68
CA ARG A 78 8.52 -11.48 -0.50
C ARG A 78 8.63 -11.94 0.94
N ASN A 79 8.03 -11.21 1.88
CA ASN A 79 7.95 -11.61 3.27
C ASN A 79 7.18 -12.95 3.38
N PRO A 80 7.74 -13.99 4.02
CA PRO A 80 7.03 -15.25 4.24
C PRO A 80 5.86 -15.13 5.23
N ASP A 81 5.82 -14.09 6.06
CA ASP A 81 4.69 -13.85 6.97
C ASP A 81 3.45 -13.43 6.17
N PRO A 82 2.36 -14.22 6.18
CA PRO A 82 1.14 -13.90 5.44
C PRO A 82 0.40 -12.66 5.95
N MET A 83 0.72 -12.19 7.16
CA MET A 83 0.08 -11.05 7.81
C MET A 83 0.94 -9.80 7.82
N ALA A 84 2.10 -9.80 7.16
CA ALA A 84 2.99 -8.65 7.13
C ALA A 84 3.71 -8.51 5.78
N LEU A 85 3.73 -7.28 5.25
CA LEU A 85 4.39 -6.95 3.98
C LEU A 85 5.46 -5.90 4.24
N GLY A 86 6.55 -5.92 3.49
CA GLY A 86 7.50 -4.80 3.53
C GLY A 86 6.85 -3.54 2.95
N LEU A 87 7.05 -2.40 3.59
CA LEU A 87 6.53 -1.10 3.18
C LEU A 87 7.64 -0.05 3.27
N SER A 88 7.86 0.68 2.20
CA SER A 88 8.69 1.88 2.22
C SER A 88 8.18 2.95 1.26
N SER A 89 8.57 4.19 1.49
CA SER A 89 8.19 5.34 0.67
C SER A 89 9.27 6.41 0.80
N SER A 90 9.67 7.00 -0.33
CA SER A 90 10.66 8.09 -0.37
C SER A 90 10.11 9.39 0.21
N GLY A 91 8.77 9.53 0.28
CA GLY A 91 8.11 10.71 0.81
C GLY A 91 6.70 10.41 1.31
N PHE A 92 6.50 10.63 2.60
CA PHE A 92 5.22 10.68 3.28
C PHE A 92 4.96 12.14 3.65
N ASN A 93 4.23 12.83 2.77
CA ASN A 93 4.00 14.26 2.87
C ASN A 93 2.62 14.54 3.45
N MET A 94 2.56 15.23 4.57
CA MET A 94 1.33 15.70 5.19
C MET A 94 1.19 17.21 4.97
N ASP A 95 0.16 17.65 4.27
CA ASP A 95 -0.17 19.07 4.15
C ASP A 95 -0.91 19.51 5.41
N LEU A 96 -0.25 20.35 6.21
CA LEU A 96 -0.82 20.90 7.42
C LEU A 96 -1.61 22.18 7.12
N LEU A 97 -2.48 22.56 8.05
CA LEU A 97 -3.10 23.87 8.06
C LEU A 97 -1.99 24.95 8.13
N PRO A 98 -1.91 25.89 7.17
CA PRO A 98 -0.90 26.93 7.23
C PRO A 98 -1.14 27.86 8.42
N LEU A 99 -0.06 28.19 9.15
CA LEU A 99 -0.08 29.23 10.17
C LEU A 99 0.27 30.58 9.54
N PRO A 100 -0.43 31.67 9.89
CA PRO A 100 -0.09 33.00 9.37
C PRO A 100 1.34 33.39 9.75
N LYS A 101 2.20 33.62 8.74
CA LYS A 101 3.56 34.15 8.86
C LYS A 101 4.57 33.30 9.66
N VAL A 102 4.23 32.04 9.97
CA VAL A 102 5.08 31.14 10.77
C VAL A 102 5.09 29.75 10.15
N SER A 103 6.27 29.12 10.09
CA SER A 103 6.40 27.70 9.74
C SER A 103 6.17 26.83 10.97
N TRP A 104 5.58 25.64 10.80
CA TRP A 104 5.49 24.66 11.88
C TRP A 104 6.90 24.28 12.35
N PRO A 105 7.22 24.38 13.65
CA PRO A 105 8.55 24.05 14.14
C PRO A 105 8.63 22.56 14.53
N ILE A 106 8.18 21.67 13.65
CA ILE A 106 8.21 20.22 13.88
C ILE A 106 9.60 19.71 13.47
N GLU A 107 10.28 19.03 14.39
CA GLU A 107 11.63 18.46 14.15
C GLU A 107 11.60 16.95 13.92
N GLN A 108 10.70 16.25 14.61
CA GLN A 108 10.57 14.78 14.53
C GLN A 108 9.12 14.36 14.59
N GLY A 109 8.82 13.22 13.98
CA GLY A 109 7.50 12.62 13.97
C GLY A 109 7.58 11.10 14.07
N THR A 110 6.68 10.51 14.84
CA THR A 110 6.33 9.08 14.81
C THR A 110 4.86 8.97 14.49
N CYS A 111 4.46 8.04 13.64
CA CYS A 111 3.05 7.85 13.32
C CYS A 111 2.65 6.38 13.38
N LYS A 112 1.46 6.13 13.92
CA LYS A 112 0.73 4.88 13.70
C LYS A 112 -0.34 5.15 12.66
N VAL A 113 -0.32 4.41 11.56
CA VAL A 113 -1.22 4.58 10.43
C VAL A 113 -2.03 3.31 10.23
N THR A 114 -3.32 3.46 10.01
CA THR A 114 -4.28 2.42 9.66
C THR A 114 -4.80 2.71 8.25
N VAL A 115 -4.75 1.70 7.40
CA VAL A 115 -5.30 1.71 6.04
C VAL A 115 -6.76 1.24 6.11
N ILE A 116 -7.66 2.06 5.60
CA ILE A 116 -9.09 1.81 5.52
C ILE A 116 -9.49 1.69 4.05
N ASN A 117 -9.93 0.50 3.65
CA ASN A 117 -10.45 0.23 2.32
C ASN A 117 -11.96 0.00 2.39
N ASP A 118 -12.74 0.68 1.55
CA ASP A 118 -14.21 0.57 1.52
C ASP A 118 -14.87 0.74 2.91
N GLY A 119 -14.32 1.63 3.74
CA GLY A 119 -14.81 1.91 5.09
C GLY A 119 -14.39 0.89 6.16
N VAL A 120 -13.58 -0.12 5.80
CA VAL A 120 -13.09 -1.16 6.72
C VAL A 120 -11.58 -1.00 6.93
N ALA A 121 -11.13 -0.99 8.19
CA ALA A 121 -9.71 -1.02 8.49
C ALA A 121 -9.13 -2.39 8.11
N ILE A 122 -8.12 -2.42 7.24
CA ILE A 122 -7.56 -3.66 6.69
C ILE A 122 -6.12 -3.93 7.10
N ALA A 123 -5.34 -2.88 7.39
CA ALA A 123 -3.94 -3.00 7.73
C ALA A 123 -3.46 -1.81 8.57
N GLU A 124 -2.33 -1.96 9.25
CA GLU A 124 -1.67 -0.89 9.98
C GLU A 124 -0.14 -0.97 9.86
N PHE A 125 0.52 0.19 9.95
CA PHE A 125 1.96 0.27 10.07
C PHE A 125 2.35 1.35 11.08
N ILE A 126 3.55 1.23 11.63
CA ILE A 126 4.16 2.25 12.48
C ILE A 126 5.35 2.81 11.71
N GLY A 127 5.30 4.12 11.45
CA GLY A 127 6.43 4.85 10.89
C GLY A 127 7.50 5.05 11.97
N PRO A 128 8.78 4.83 11.66
CA PRO A 128 9.85 5.04 12.63
C PRO A 128 9.92 6.51 13.05
N SER A 129 10.34 6.76 14.29
CA SER A 129 10.65 8.12 14.75
C SER A 129 11.81 8.66 13.93
N THR A 130 11.53 9.61 13.05
CA THR A 130 12.51 10.18 12.13
C THR A 130 12.43 11.69 12.13
N SER A 131 13.55 12.33 11.78
CA SER A 131 13.57 13.75 11.49
C SER A 131 12.64 14.02 10.30
N VAL A 132 11.83 15.08 10.44
CA VAL A 132 10.92 15.52 9.39
C VAL A 132 11.45 16.78 8.74
N GLU A 133 11.11 16.98 7.48
CA GLU A 133 11.42 18.21 6.75
C GLU A 133 10.16 19.05 6.59
N MET A 134 10.28 20.35 6.90
CA MET A 134 9.17 21.29 6.72
C MET A 134 9.41 22.13 5.47
N LYS A 135 8.46 22.07 4.52
CA LYS A 135 8.43 22.94 3.34
C LYS A 135 7.14 23.75 3.34
N GLY A 136 7.20 24.94 3.94
CA GLY A 136 6.00 25.75 4.18
C GLY A 136 5.08 25.08 5.20
N ALA A 137 3.87 24.69 4.77
CA ALA A 137 2.93 23.96 5.60
C ALA A 137 2.95 22.44 5.35
N THR A 138 3.84 21.94 4.48
CA THR A 138 3.96 20.51 4.21
C THR A 138 5.05 19.91 5.10
N LEU A 139 4.68 18.88 5.86
CA LEU A 139 5.58 18.03 6.64
C LEU A 139 5.94 16.82 5.80
N GLY A 140 7.21 16.67 5.45
CA GLY A 140 7.74 15.52 4.73
C GLY A 140 8.48 14.57 5.68
N ALA A 141 8.22 13.28 5.55
CA ALA A 141 8.94 12.21 6.23
C ALA A 141 9.29 11.09 5.25
N VAL A 142 10.24 10.23 5.59
CA VAL A 142 10.56 9.03 4.81
C VAL A 142 10.06 7.81 5.58
N ILE A 143 9.33 6.92 4.91
CA ILE A 143 8.98 5.61 5.49
C ILE A 143 10.08 4.64 5.10
N ARG A 144 10.99 4.35 6.03
CA ARG A 144 12.07 3.38 5.83
C ARG A 144 11.63 2.00 6.30
N ASP A 145 11.76 1.02 5.41
CA ASP A 145 11.67 -0.43 5.64
C ASP A 145 10.88 -0.84 6.89
N THR A 146 9.59 -0.53 6.89
CA THR A 146 8.65 -0.94 7.93
C THR A 146 7.77 -2.08 7.43
N PHE A 147 6.90 -2.59 8.28
CA PHE A 147 5.92 -3.62 7.91
C PHE A 147 4.51 -3.03 7.87
N LEU A 148 3.80 -3.29 6.77
CA LEU A 148 2.36 -3.15 6.70
C LEU A 148 1.75 -4.45 7.23
N ASN A 149 1.21 -4.39 8.45
CA ASN A 149 0.62 -5.52 9.14
C ASN A 149 -0.87 -5.59 8.81
N ILE A 150 -1.33 -6.71 8.25
CA ILE A 150 -2.74 -6.96 7.98
C ILE A 150 -3.45 -7.20 9.31
N LEU A 151 -4.63 -6.59 9.49
CA LEU A 151 -5.41 -6.77 10.71
C LEU A 151 -6.02 -8.19 10.74
N PRO A 152 -5.95 -8.92 11.87
CA PRO A 152 -6.54 -10.25 11.98
C PRO A 152 -8.03 -10.26 11.61
N GLY A 153 -8.43 -11.20 10.75
CA GLY A 153 -9.82 -11.30 10.27
C GLY A 153 -10.16 -10.33 9.13
N GLN A 154 -9.20 -9.56 8.62
CA GLN A 154 -9.36 -8.63 7.49
C GLN A 154 -8.62 -9.08 6.23
N GLU A 155 -8.28 -10.37 6.14
CA GLU A 155 -7.54 -10.96 5.02
C GLU A 155 -8.28 -10.79 3.69
N ASP A 156 -9.60 -10.95 3.68
CA ASP A 156 -10.42 -10.77 2.48
C ASP A 156 -10.53 -9.29 2.09
N GLY A 157 -10.63 -8.40 3.08
CA GLY A 157 -10.63 -6.94 2.85
C GLY A 157 -9.29 -6.47 2.25
N PHE A 158 -8.19 -6.99 2.78
CA PHE A 158 -6.86 -6.73 2.24
C PHE A 158 -6.67 -7.36 0.85
N THR A 159 -7.18 -8.57 0.62
CA THR A 159 -7.12 -9.21 -0.71
C THR A 159 -7.82 -8.36 -1.76
N LYS A 160 -9.02 -7.82 -1.48
CA LYS A 160 -9.73 -6.90 -2.39
C LYS A 160 -8.93 -5.62 -2.66
N PHE A 161 -8.29 -5.08 -1.63
CA PHE A 161 -7.40 -3.93 -1.79
C PHE A 161 -6.24 -4.27 -2.76
N ALA A 162 -5.58 -5.42 -2.57
CA ALA A 162 -4.52 -5.87 -3.47
C ALA A 162 -5.03 -6.15 -4.90
N GLU A 163 -6.23 -6.72 -5.07
CA GLU A 163 -6.89 -6.92 -6.37
C GLU A 163 -7.06 -5.58 -7.11
N ALA A 164 -7.55 -4.55 -6.41
CA ALA A 164 -7.70 -3.22 -6.97
C ALA A 164 -6.34 -2.61 -7.37
N LEU A 165 -5.31 -2.75 -6.53
CA LEU A 165 -3.95 -2.26 -6.85
C LEU A 165 -3.37 -2.89 -8.12
N ILE A 166 -3.73 -4.12 -8.45
CA ILE A 166 -3.22 -4.84 -9.63
C ILE A 166 -4.06 -4.53 -10.87
N SER A 167 -5.38 -4.60 -10.74
CA SER A 167 -6.28 -4.72 -11.90
C SER A 167 -6.95 -3.42 -12.31
N GLU A 168 -7.10 -2.46 -11.39
CA GLU A 168 -7.75 -1.19 -11.68
C GLU A 168 -6.74 -0.17 -12.22
N PRO A 169 -7.19 0.89 -12.91
CA PRO A 169 -6.33 2.01 -13.33
C PRO A 169 -6.03 3.00 -12.19
N SER A 170 -6.94 3.13 -11.22
CA SER A 170 -6.76 3.93 -10.02
C SER A 170 -7.59 3.38 -8.88
N HIS A 171 -7.12 3.47 -7.65
CA HIS A 171 -7.87 3.04 -6.47
C HIS A 171 -7.83 4.07 -5.35
N ALA A 172 -8.98 4.31 -4.71
CA ALA A 172 -9.12 5.26 -3.62
C ALA A 172 -9.34 4.55 -2.28
N PHE A 173 -8.60 4.97 -1.25
CA PHE A 173 -8.71 4.43 0.10
C PHE A 173 -8.38 5.52 1.12
N THR A 174 -8.79 5.31 2.37
CA THR A 174 -8.51 6.27 3.44
C THR A 174 -7.34 5.78 4.28
N ILE A 175 -6.48 6.69 4.70
CA ILE A 175 -5.54 6.45 5.79
C ILE A 175 -5.96 7.27 6.99
N THR A 176 -5.93 6.65 8.16
CA THR A 176 -6.18 7.31 9.45
C THR A 176 -5.05 6.99 10.39
N GLY A 177 -4.78 7.83 11.36
CA GLY A 177 -3.74 7.51 12.32
C GLY A 177 -3.60 8.51 13.43
N ASN A 178 -2.60 8.25 14.27
CA ASN A 178 -2.15 9.15 15.31
C ASN A 178 -0.65 9.40 15.14
N ALA A 179 -0.24 10.64 15.36
CA ALA A 179 1.15 11.05 15.30
C ALA A 179 1.60 11.66 16.63
N ASP A 180 2.80 11.28 17.05
CA ASP A 180 3.56 11.97 18.08
C ASP A 180 4.58 12.85 17.38
N VAL A 181 4.52 14.16 17.62
CA VAL A 181 5.41 15.13 16.99
C VAL A 181 6.21 15.88 18.04
N THR A 182 7.51 16.03 17.80
CA THR A 182 8.39 16.86 18.62
C THR A 182 8.51 18.24 17.98
N LEU A 183 8.07 19.24 18.73
CA LEU A 183 8.09 20.65 18.38
C LEU A 183 9.27 21.34 19.05
N ARG A 184 9.94 22.23 18.33
CA ARG A 184 10.87 23.19 18.90
C ARG A 184 10.15 24.47 19.27
N VAL A 185 9.99 24.69 20.57
CA VAL A 185 9.30 25.86 21.09
C VAL A 185 10.34 26.90 21.52
N PRO A 186 10.19 28.17 21.12
CA PRO A 186 11.05 29.23 21.64
C PRO A 186 10.81 29.39 23.15
N SER A 187 11.88 29.29 23.94
CA SER A 187 11.86 29.60 25.37
C SER A 187 13.13 30.32 25.79
N ILE A 188 13.03 31.12 26.84
CA ILE A 188 14.15 31.84 27.45
C ILE A 188 14.57 31.04 28.70
N PRO A 189 15.85 30.70 28.90
CA PRO A 189 17.05 31.17 28.18
C PRO A 189 17.44 30.36 26.93
N ALA A 190 16.85 29.18 26.68
CA ALA A 190 17.17 28.34 25.54
C ALA A 190 15.91 27.65 24.98
N PRO A 191 15.87 27.32 23.67
CA PRO A 191 14.75 26.58 23.08
C PRO A 191 14.50 25.26 23.80
N LYS A 192 13.23 24.91 23.98
CA LYS A 192 12.80 23.64 24.56
C LYS A 192 12.11 22.80 23.49
N THR A 193 12.16 21.49 23.66
CA THR A 193 11.36 20.55 22.88
C THR A 193 10.07 20.25 23.63
N LEU A 194 8.96 20.25 22.90
CA LEU A 194 7.65 19.79 23.38
C LEU A 194 7.20 18.63 22.50
N THR A 195 6.83 17.52 23.11
CA THR A 195 6.20 16.41 22.37
C THR A 195 4.69 16.54 22.48
N ALA A 196 4.03 16.83 21.35
CA ALA A 196 2.59 16.73 21.23
C ALA A 196 2.24 15.30 20.81
N THR A 197 1.55 14.57 21.68
CA THR A 197 1.26 13.16 21.48
C THR A 197 -0.15 12.93 20.93
N ASN A 198 -0.32 11.80 20.26
CA ASN A 198 -1.59 11.25 19.80
C ASN A 198 -2.38 12.15 18.85
N ILE A 199 -1.72 13.02 18.06
CA ILE A 199 -2.37 13.91 17.09
C ILE A 199 -3.06 13.08 16.03
N ALA A 200 -4.38 13.07 16.02
CA ALA A 200 -5.16 12.29 15.07
C ALA A 200 -5.19 12.95 13.69
N PHE A 201 -5.17 12.14 12.64
CA PHE A 201 -5.34 12.57 11.26
C PHE A 201 -6.11 11.56 10.41
N SER A 202 -6.73 12.05 9.33
CA SER A 202 -7.43 11.25 8.34
C SER A 202 -7.30 11.90 6.95
N SER A 203 -7.00 11.10 5.93
CA SER A 203 -6.93 11.56 4.54
C SER A 203 -7.41 10.49 3.57
N LEU A 204 -8.19 10.90 2.58
CA LEU A 204 -8.47 10.10 1.39
C LEU A 204 -7.26 10.18 0.46
N LEU A 205 -6.78 9.03 0.01
CA LEU A 205 -5.72 8.88 -0.98
C LEU A 205 -6.31 8.26 -2.25
N THR A 206 -5.77 8.64 -3.39
CA THR A 206 -6.04 7.95 -4.66
C THR A 206 -4.70 7.62 -5.29
N LEU A 207 -4.44 6.34 -5.51
CA LEU A 207 -3.24 5.87 -6.17
C LEU A 207 -3.55 5.60 -7.64
N GLN A 208 -2.62 5.96 -8.51
CA GLN A 208 -2.54 5.32 -9.81
C GLN A 208 -2.02 3.88 -9.60
N THR A 209 -2.78 2.91 -10.07
CA THR A 209 -2.55 1.47 -9.84
C THR A 209 -2.01 0.81 -11.12
N CYS A 210 -1.81 -0.50 -11.08
CA CYS A 210 -0.99 -1.20 -12.08
C CYS A 210 -1.69 -1.41 -13.42
N ASN A 211 -3.02 -1.31 -13.48
CA ASN A 211 -3.81 -1.50 -14.69
C ASN A 211 -3.44 -2.76 -15.47
N ASN A 212 -3.34 -3.89 -14.78
CA ASN A 212 -2.97 -5.19 -15.33
C ASN A 212 -1.62 -5.24 -16.07
N PHE A 213 -0.65 -4.39 -15.70
CA PHE A 213 0.74 -4.43 -16.19
C PHE A 213 0.85 -4.73 -17.70
N PRO A 214 0.59 -3.75 -18.60
CA PRO A 214 0.69 -3.97 -20.04
C PRO A 214 2.04 -4.59 -20.41
N MET A 215 2.03 -5.60 -21.29
CA MET A 215 3.23 -6.36 -21.65
C MET A 215 3.52 -6.29 -23.15
N GLU A 216 4.80 -6.14 -23.49
CA GLU A 216 5.30 -6.19 -24.85
C GLU A 216 6.43 -7.22 -24.96
N PRO A 217 6.43 -8.08 -25.98
CA PRO A 217 7.58 -8.94 -26.21
C PRO A 217 8.79 -8.13 -26.70
N ILE A 218 9.98 -8.45 -26.20
CA ILE A 218 11.25 -7.94 -26.74
C ILE A 218 11.88 -8.95 -27.69
N GLY A 219 12.04 -10.20 -27.24
CA GLY A 219 12.65 -11.24 -28.06
C GLY A 219 12.89 -12.54 -27.33
N ILE A 220 13.31 -13.54 -28.10
CA ILE A 220 13.61 -14.89 -27.61
C ILE A 220 15.09 -14.97 -27.27
N VAL A 221 15.39 -15.50 -26.10
CA VAL A 221 16.75 -15.75 -25.64
C VAL A 221 17.18 -17.17 -26.01
N SER A 222 16.32 -18.15 -25.71
CA SER A 222 16.60 -19.55 -26.01
C SER A 222 15.31 -20.36 -26.15
N TYR A 223 15.44 -21.52 -26.78
CA TYR A 223 14.34 -22.42 -27.07
C TYR A 223 14.82 -23.86 -27.06
N THR A 224 14.04 -24.75 -26.45
CA THR A 224 14.23 -26.20 -26.48
C THR A 224 12.90 -26.89 -26.76
N ARG A 225 12.88 -27.80 -27.74
CA ARG A 225 11.78 -28.73 -28.02
C ARG A 225 12.22 -30.12 -27.62
N ASP A 226 11.37 -30.83 -26.88
CA ASP A 226 11.51 -32.27 -26.74
C ASP A 226 10.95 -32.95 -28.01
N PRO A 227 11.78 -33.68 -28.78
CA PRO A 227 11.33 -34.35 -29.99
C PRO A 227 10.33 -35.48 -29.72
N ALA A 228 10.26 -36.03 -28.50
CA ALA A 228 9.37 -37.14 -28.17
C ALA A 228 7.96 -36.67 -27.79
N SER A 229 7.86 -35.69 -26.88
CA SER A 229 6.57 -35.17 -26.41
C SER A 229 6.05 -34.00 -27.23
N GLY A 230 6.91 -33.33 -28.01
CA GLY A 230 6.60 -32.08 -28.70
C GLY A 230 6.51 -30.85 -27.77
N GLY A 231 6.44 -31.07 -26.46
CA GLY A 231 6.54 -30.04 -25.44
C GLY A 231 7.93 -29.42 -25.37
N GLY A 232 8.09 -28.37 -24.58
CA GLY A 232 9.35 -27.64 -24.56
C GLY A 232 9.38 -26.44 -23.62
N SER A 233 10.52 -25.78 -23.63
CA SER A 233 10.75 -24.56 -22.87
C SER A 233 11.26 -23.45 -23.77
N MET A 234 10.82 -22.23 -23.48
CA MET A 234 11.24 -21.01 -24.16
C MET A 234 11.60 -19.96 -23.14
N VAL A 235 12.77 -19.36 -23.29
CA VAL A 235 13.19 -18.21 -22.49
C VAL A 235 12.96 -16.95 -23.31
N TYR A 236 12.13 -16.06 -22.78
CA TYR A 236 11.65 -14.87 -23.47
C TYR A 236 11.94 -13.61 -22.64
N THR A 237 12.39 -12.55 -23.30
CA THR A 237 12.49 -11.23 -22.67
C THR A 237 11.23 -10.42 -22.97
N ILE A 238 10.55 -9.97 -21.93
CA ILE A 238 9.34 -9.16 -22.02
C ILE A 238 9.58 -7.80 -21.37
N LYS A 239 8.97 -6.77 -21.94
CA LYS A 239 8.84 -5.46 -21.32
C LYS A 239 7.50 -5.41 -20.61
N VAL A 240 7.52 -5.11 -19.32
CA VAL A 240 6.33 -4.98 -18.48
C VAL A 240 6.23 -3.52 -18.06
N HIS A 241 5.18 -2.86 -18.53
CA HIS A 241 4.88 -1.49 -18.17
C HIS A 241 4.13 -1.46 -16.84
N ASN A 242 4.67 -0.74 -15.87
CA ASN A 242 4.01 -0.45 -14.60
C ASN A 242 3.61 1.03 -14.56
N PRO A 243 2.37 1.38 -14.93
CA PRO A 243 1.90 2.76 -14.94
C PRO A 243 1.64 3.32 -13.54
N SER A 244 1.76 2.49 -12.50
CA SER A 244 1.44 2.89 -11.13
C SER A 244 2.52 3.79 -10.53
N GLN A 245 2.15 4.45 -9.43
CA GLN A 245 3.12 5.10 -8.52
C GLN A 245 3.72 4.13 -7.49
N LEU A 246 3.62 2.83 -7.76
CA LEU A 246 4.01 1.74 -6.86
C LEU A 246 5.21 0.99 -7.41
N THR A 247 6.17 0.69 -6.55
CA THR A 247 7.10 -0.41 -6.77
C THR A 247 6.56 -1.66 -6.07
N LEU A 248 6.44 -2.76 -6.81
CA LEU A 248 5.91 -4.01 -6.29
C LEU A 248 6.96 -5.12 -6.41
N LYS A 249 7.31 -5.74 -5.28
CA LYS A 249 8.20 -6.90 -5.27
C LYS A 249 7.39 -8.15 -4.98
N LEU A 250 7.25 -9.00 -5.99
CA LEU A 250 6.40 -10.20 -5.96
C LEU A 250 7.21 -11.47 -5.69
N GLY A 251 8.53 -11.42 -5.91
CA GLY A 251 9.40 -12.58 -5.80
C GLY A 251 9.19 -13.55 -6.95
N ASP A 252 9.52 -14.83 -6.74
CA ASP A 252 9.30 -15.85 -7.75
C ASP A 252 7.81 -15.94 -8.10
N SER A 253 7.50 -15.69 -9.38
CA SER A 253 6.14 -15.55 -9.88
C SER A 253 5.85 -16.54 -11.01
N LYS A 254 4.63 -17.09 -11.02
CA LYS A 254 4.14 -18.02 -12.04
C LYS A 254 2.82 -17.53 -12.62
N PHE A 255 2.65 -17.71 -13.91
CA PHE A 255 1.45 -17.27 -14.63
C PHE A 255 1.01 -18.34 -15.61
N ASN A 256 -0.30 -18.44 -15.81
CA ASN A 256 -0.83 -19.23 -16.91
C ASN A 256 -0.75 -18.39 -18.19
N VAL A 257 -0.31 -19.02 -19.27
CA VAL A 257 -0.41 -18.50 -20.63
C VAL A 257 -1.60 -19.18 -21.26
N LEU A 258 -2.58 -18.38 -21.67
CA LEU A 258 -3.84 -18.85 -22.23
C LEU A 258 -3.99 -18.38 -23.68
N TYR A 259 -4.66 -19.16 -24.51
CA TYR A 259 -5.20 -18.66 -25.78
C TYR A 259 -6.30 -17.62 -25.51
N THR A 260 -6.67 -16.83 -26.52
CA THR A 260 -7.72 -15.80 -26.38
C THR A 260 -9.10 -16.37 -26.06
N ASN A 261 -9.34 -17.65 -26.33
CA ASN A 261 -10.56 -18.37 -25.94
C ASN A 261 -10.53 -18.87 -24.48
N GLY A 262 -9.41 -18.70 -23.76
CA GLY A 262 -9.24 -19.10 -22.36
C GLY A 262 -8.56 -20.46 -22.16
N ASP A 263 -8.26 -21.20 -23.22
CA ASP A 263 -7.62 -22.52 -23.11
C ASP A 263 -6.17 -22.38 -22.62
N TYR A 264 -5.78 -23.27 -21.70
CA TYR A 264 -4.43 -23.30 -21.14
C TYR A 264 -3.40 -23.77 -22.18
N VAL A 265 -2.28 -23.05 -22.25
CA VAL A 265 -1.20 -23.32 -23.22
C VAL A 265 0.12 -23.64 -22.53
N ALA A 266 0.53 -22.81 -21.58
CA ALA A 266 1.83 -22.91 -20.94
C ALA A 266 1.81 -22.29 -19.54
N THR A 267 2.86 -22.56 -18.77
CA THR A 267 3.19 -21.81 -17.55
C THR A 267 4.38 -20.89 -17.85
N ALA A 268 4.25 -19.60 -17.53
CA ALA A 268 5.35 -18.65 -17.54
C ALA A 268 5.87 -18.43 -16.12
N GLU A 269 7.18 -18.54 -15.92
CA GLU A 269 7.84 -18.33 -14.63
C GLU A 269 8.83 -17.16 -14.72
N ILE A 270 8.80 -16.26 -13.74
CA ILE A 270 9.73 -15.14 -13.61
C ILE A 270 10.33 -15.18 -12.20
N SER A 271 11.64 -15.34 -12.11
CA SER A 271 12.37 -15.35 -10.83
C SER A 271 12.52 -13.93 -10.27
N ASP A 272 12.33 -13.78 -8.94
CA ASP A 272 12.43 -12.51 -8.21
C ASP A 272 11.79 -11.30 -8.91
N LEU A 273 10.55 -11.46 -9.39
CA LEU A 273 9.82 -10.41 -10.10
C LEU A 273 9.67 -9.16 -9.21
N SER A 274 10.28 -8.07 -9.66
CA SER A 274 10.16 -6.73 -9.09
C SER A 274 9.76 -5.75 -10.19
N LEU A 275 8.66 -5.05 -9.97
CA LEU A 275 8.08 -4.09 -10.89
C LEU A 275 8.27 -2.69 -10.33
N PHE A 276 9.28 -1.99 -10.84
CA PHE A 276 9.51 -0.58 -10.59
C PHE A 276 8.51 0.26 -11.39
N MET A 277 8.35 1.54 -11.03
CA MET A 277 7.51 2.46 -11.79
C MET A 277 8.07 2.64 -13.22
N GLY A 278 7.19 2.63 -14.22
CA GLY A 278 7.56 2.74 -15.63
C GLY A 278 7.90 1.39 -16.29
N GLU A 279 8.91 1.38 -17.17
CA GLU A 279 9.27 0.21 -17.96
C GLU A 279 10.16 -0.76 -17.18
N ASN A 280 9.79 -2.05 -17.17
CA ASN A 280 10.58 -3.12 -16.57
C ASN A 280 10.94 -4.15 -17.65
N ILE A 281 12.22 -4.49 -17.79
CA ILE A 281 12.65 -5.57 -18.67
C ILE A 281 12.88 -6.82 -17.82
N VAL A 282 12.09 -7.86 -18.07
CA VAL A 282 12.16 -9.11 -17.31
C VAL A 282 12.29 -10.31 -18.23
N THR A 283 12.91 -11.38 -17.73
CA THR A 283 13.07 -12.64 -18.44
C THR A 283 12.08 -13.65 -17.86
N ALA A 284 11.25 -14.23 -18.72
CA ALA A 284 10.29 -15.26 -18.39
C ALA A 284 10.70 -16.60 -19.02
N THR A 285 10.55 -17.68 -18.26
CA THR A 285 10.68 -19.05 -18.76
C THR A 285 9.29 -19.61 -18.98
N LEU A 286 8.91 -19.82 -20.23
CA LEU A 286 7.68 -20.48 -20.62
C LEU A 286 7.93 -21.99 -20.71
N THR A 287 7.08 -22.78 -20.08
CA THR A 287 7.09 -24.24 -20.17
C THR A 287 5.74 -24.73 -20.63
N SER A 288 5.71 -25.49 -21.71
CA SER A 288 4.48 -26.02 -22.30
C SER A 288 4.58 -27.51 -22.58
N THR A 289 3.48 -28.20 -22.37
CA THR A 289 3.26 -29.58 -22.81
C THR A 289 2.41 -29.67 -24.08
N ASP A 290 1.94 -28.55 -24.61
CA ASP A 290 1.19 -28.50 -25.87
C ASP A 290 2.18 -28.65 -27.04
N PRO A 291 2.13 -29.75 -27.81
CA PRO A 291 3.04 -29.95 -28.93
C PRO A 291 2.87 -28.90 -30.04
N ASN A 292 1.71 -28.22 -30.08
CA ASN A 292 1.35 -27.29 -31.14
C ASN A 292 1.78 -25.85 -30.84
N ILE A 293 2.11 -25.49 -29.60
CA ILE A 293 2.41 -24.10 -29.24
C ILE A 293 3.57 -23.54 -30.08
N PHE A 294 4.58 -24.36 -30.35
CA PHE A 294 5.75 -23.94 -31.11
C PHE A 294 5.44 -23.76 -32.59
N ASP A 295 4.62 -24.65 -33.14
CA ASP A 295 4.21 -24.55 -34.54
C ASP A 295 3.27 -23.33 -34.72
N ALA A 296 2.45 -23.01 -33.71
CA ALA A 296 1.68 -21.77 -33.66
C ALA A 296 2.60 -20.53 -33.65
N LEU A 297 3.58 -20.47 -32.75
CA LEU A 297 4.48 -19.32 -32.61
C LEU A 297 5.41 -19.10 -33.83
N THR A 298 5.72 -20.15 -34.59
CA THR A 298 6.57 -20.06 -35.79
C THR A 298 5.78 -19.81 -37.07
N SER A 299 4.46 -20.05 -37.09
CA SER A 299 3.62 -19.82 -38.27
C SER A 299 3.20 -18.36 -38.43
N GLN A 300 2.80 -17.69 -37.34
CA GLN A 300 2.29 -16.33 -37.36
C GLN A 300 2.50 -15.62 -36.00
N ALA A 301 2.16 -14.33 -35.95
CA ALA A 301 2.04 -13.63 -34.67
C ALA A 301 0.79 -14.13 -33.92
N ASN A 302 0.92 -14.37 -32.62
CA ASN A 302 -0.18 -14.89 -31.80
C ASN A 302 -0.35 -14.04 -30.55
N THR A 303 -1.60 -13.73 -30.22
CA THR A 303 -1.97 -13.05 -28.97
C THR A 303 -2.34 -14.08 -27.91
N PHE A 304 -1.74 -13.95 -26.73
CA PHE A 304 -2.00 -14.76 -25.55
C PHE A 304 -2.49 -13.88 -24.41
N ILE A 305 -3.14 -14.51 -23.44
CA ILE A 305 -3.50 -13.91 -22.16
C ILE A 305 -2.56 -14.48 -21.10
N ILE A 306 -1.79 -13.61 -20.45
CA ILE A 306 -1.06 -13.94 -19.23
C ILE A 306 -2.02 -13.74 -18.06
N ALA A 307 -2.33 -14.80 -17.34
CA ALA A 307 -3.29 -14.81 -16.25
C ALA A 307 -2.64 -15.29 -14.95
N GLY A 308 -2.91 -14.59 -13.85
CA GLY A 308 -2.55 -15.05 -12.52
C GLY A 308 -3.54 -16.10 -11.99
N PHE A 309 -3.13 -16.84 -10.97
CA PHE A 309 -3.90 -17.88 -10.30
C PHE A 309 -3.48 -18.03 -8.84
N GLU A 310 -4.20 -18.85 -8.05
CA GLU A 310 -3.81 -19.14 -6.67
C GLU A 310 -2.53 -19.99 -6.65
N GLY A 311 -1.42 -19.38 -6.25
CA GLY A 311 -0.08 -19.94 -6.33
C GLY A 311 0.84 -19.20 -7.31
N SER A 312 0.34 -18.14 -7.96
CA SER A 312 1.16 -17.27 -8.81
C SER A 312 2.32 -16.62 -8.07
N VAL A 313 2.20 -16.37 -6.78
CA VAL A 313 3.27 -15.81 -5.93
C VAL A 313 3.27 -16.52 -4.58
N LYS A 314 4.36 -16.41 -3.82
CA LYS A 314 4.49 -17.09 -2.52
C LYS A 314 3.59 -16.49 -1.43
N HIS A 315 3.38 -15.17 -1.43
CA HIS A 315 2.56 -14.51 -0.42
C HIS A 315 1.07 -14.86 -0.61
N PRO A 316 0.39 -15.47 0.37
CA PRO A 316 -0.91 -16.10 0.13
C PRO A 316 -2.03 -15.11 -0.17
N LEU A 317 -2.06 -13.92 0.45
CA LEU A 317 -3.08 -12.92 0.13
C LEU A 317 -2.86 -12.33 -1.27
N MET A 318 -1.60 -12.19 -1.67
CA MET A 318 -1.27 -11.70 -3.01
C MET A 318 -1.57 -12.78 -4.05
N ALA A 319 -1.31 -14.06 -3.74
CA ALA A 319 -1.66 -15.19 -4.58
C ALA A 319 -3.18 -15.28 -4.85
N LYS A 320 -4.02 -14.96 -3.86
CA LYS A 320 -5.46 -14.80 -4.05
C LYS A 320 -5.77 -13.63 -4.98
N ALA A 321 -5.18 -12.47 -4.71
CA ALA A 321 -5.41 -11.26 -5.51
C ALA A 321 -4.96 -11.43 -6.98
N MET A 322 -3.91 -12.20 -7.25
CA MET A 322 -3.44 -12.48 -8.60
C MET A 322 -4.47 -13.18 -9.49
N ARG A 323 -5.56 -13.74 -8.95
CA ARG A 323 -6.63 -14.35 -9.76
C ARG A 323 -7.33 -13.36 -10.69
N VAL A 324 -7.36 -12.08 -10.35
CA VAL A 324 -7.96 -11.04 -11.21
C VAL A 324 -7.00 -10.53 -12.28
N PHE A 325 -5.69 -10.79 -12.13
CA PHE A 325 -4.67 -10.31 -13.05
C PHE A 325 -4.80 -10.97 -14.43
N ARG A 326 -4.96 -10.12 -15.46
CA ARG A 326 -4.97 -10.55 -16.87
C ARG A 326 -4.31 -9.50 -17.75
N SER A 327 -3.22 -9.87 -18.41
CA SER A 327 -2.55 -9.02 -19.40
C SER A 327 -2.49 -9.71 -20.76
N GLN A 328 -2.67 -8.96 -21.84
CA GLN A 328 -2.50 -9.49 -23.19
C GLN A 328 -1.07 -9.28 -23.66
N ILE A 329 -0.51 -10.29 -24.34
CA ILE A 329 0.79 -10.19 -25.00
C ILE A 329 0.67 -10.76 -26.41
N THR A 330 1.17 -10.02 -27.40
CA THR A 330 1.18 -10.48 -28.80
C THR A 330 2.60 -10.83 -29.20
N ILE A 331 2.94 -12.11 -29.19
CA ILE A 331 4.26 -12.61 -29.56
C ILE A 331 4.37 -12.61 -31.09
N PRO A 332 5.37 -11.93 -31.69
CA PRO A 332 5.55 -11.94 -33.14
C PRO A 332 5.93 -13.34 -33.63
N LYS A 333 5.75 -13.57 -34.94
CA LYS A 333 6.19 -14.80 -35.59
C LYS A 333 7.67 -15.02 -35.30
N ILE A 334 8.01 -16.22 -34.81
CA ILE A 334 9.40 -16.62 -34.57
C ILE A 334 10.00 -17.07 -35.90
N GLU A 335 11.06 -16.40 -36.34
CA GLU A 335 11.88 -16.87 -37.45
C GLU A 335 12.90 -17.87 -36.92
N VAL A 336 12.76 -19.14 -37.33
CA VAL A 336 13.75 -20.19 -37.03
C VAL A 336 14.87 -20.05 -38.05
N ALA A 337 16.07 -19.69 -37.58
CA ALA A 337 17.28 -19.62 -38.39
C ALA A 337 17.84 -21.01 -38.72
#